data_AF-A0A536FT08-F1
#
_entry.id   AF-A0A536FT08-F1
#
_cell.length_a   1.000
_cell.length_b   1.000
_cell.length_c   1.000
_cell.angle_alpha   90.00
_cell.angle_beta   90.00
_cell.angle_gamma   90.00
#
_symmetry.space_group_name_H-M   'P 1'
#
loop_
_entity.id
_entity.type
_entity.pdbx_description
1 polymer ?
#
loop_
_entity_poly.entity_id
_entity_poly.type
_entity_poly.pdbx_seq_one_letter_code
_entity_poly.pdbx_strand_id
1 'polypeptide(L)'
;MAPAPDRDTVKVQLATTRATLRKAGIAYAWLDAEILVAHVLKVSRERLHSHPEQRLTEPQRRRLRRLAARRAARVPVPYLTGEREFYGHMLMVSPA
;
A
#
# COMPACT_ATOMS: atom_id res chain seq x y z
N MET A 1 -21.66 17.90 -7.19
CA MET A 1 -20.51 17.33 -6.47
C MET A 1 -19.38 17.16 -7.48
N ALA A 2 -18.42 18.10 -7.52
CA ALA A 2 -17.36 18.09 -8.53
C ALA A 2 -16.55 16.79 -8.47
N PRO A 3 -16.10 16.22 -9.60
CA PRO A 3 -15.22 15.06 -9.57
C PRO A 3 -13.95 15.44 -8.81
N ALA A 4 -13.71 14.83 -7.66
CA ALA A 4 -12.45 14.92 -6.94
C ALA A 4 -11.29 14.60 -7.91
N PRO A 5 -10.14 15.28 -7.78
CA PRO A 5 -9.03 15.15 -8.73
C PRO A 5 -8.57 13.69 -8.83
N ASP A 6 -8.16 13.26 -10.04
CA ASP A 6 -7.69 11.89 -10.35
C ASP A 6 -6.54 11.40 -9.45
N ARG A 7 -5.94 12.31 -8.68
CA ARG A 7 -4.93 12.06 -7.64
C ARG A 7 -5.37 11.04 -6.59
N ASP A 8 -6.67 10.85 -6.43
CA ASP A 8 -7.23 9.98 -5.41
C ASP A 8 -7.43 8.53 -5.87
N THR A 9 -7.21 8.24 -7.15
CA THR A 9 -7.41 6.92 -7.75
C THR A 9 -6.34 5.91 -7.35
N VAL A 10 -6.68 4.62 -7.37
CA VAL A 10 -5.75 3.51 -7.16
C VAL A 10 -4.54 3.63 -8.09
N LYS A 11 -4.77 3.93 -9.37
CA LYS A 11 -3.69 4.13 -10.36
C LYS A 11 -2.67 5.17 -9.90
N VAL A 12 -3.15 6.35 -9.48
CA VAL A 12 -2.24 7.42 -9.04
C VAL A 12 -1.58 7.08 -7.72
N GLN A 13 -2.33 6.53 -6.75
CA GLN A 13 -1.78 6.16 -5.44
C GLN A 13 -0.72 5.06 -5.53
N LEU A 14 -0.89 4.08 -6.43
CA LEU A 14 0.14 3.08 -6.74
C LEU A 14 1.40 3.71 -7.32
N ALA A 15 1.24 4.57 -8.34
CA ALA A 15 2.37 5.23 -8.98
C ALA A 15 3.15 6.12 -7.99
N THR A 16 2.44 6.91 -7.18
CA THR A 16 3.04 7.77 -6.15
C THR A 16 3.74 6.95 -5.08
N THR A 17 3.10 5.92 -4.53
CA THR A 17 3.69 5.07 -3.48
C THR A 17 4.94 4.37 -3.98
N ARG A 18 4.89 3.79 -5.20
CA ARG A 18 6.05 3.17 -5.85
C ARG A 18 7.19 4.17 -6.03
N ALA A 19 6.90 5.38 -6.48
CA ALA A 19 7.92 6.42 -6.65
C ALA A 19 8.58 6.80 -5.32
N THR A 20 7.80 6.94 -4.25
CA THR A 20 8.31 7.20 -2.89
C THR A 20 9.25 6.09 -2.43
N LEU A 21 8.84 4.82 -2.54
CA LEU A 21 9.65 3.68 -2.11
C LEU A 21 10.90 3.49 -2.97
N ARG A 22 10.80 3.73 -4.29
CA ARG A 22 11.96 3.71 -5.18
C ARG A 22 12.98 4.77 -4.80
N LYS A 23 12.54 6.00 -4.49
CA LYS A 23 13.42 7.08 -4.03
C LYS A 23 14.13 6.73 -2.71
N ALA A 24 13.49 5.94 -1.86
CA ALA A 24 14.08 5.43 -0.61
C ALA A 24 15.03 4.22 -0.80
N GLY A 25 15.24 3.76 -2.04
CA GLY A 25 16.14 2.63 -2.32
C GLY A 25 15.55 1.26 -1.96
N ILE A 26 14.22 1.14 -1.91
CA ILE A 26 13.56 -0.15 -1.68
C ILE A 26 13.62 -1.00 -2.97
N ALA A 27 14.24 -2.17 -2.89
CA ALA A 27 14.50 -3.05 -4.04
C ALA A 27 13.22 -3.44 -4.80
N TYR A 28 12.17 -3.87 -4.08
CA TYR A 28 10.89 -4.28 -4.66
C TYR A 28 9.79 -3.23 -4.45
N ALA A 29 10.11 -1.96 -4.71
CA ALA A 29 9.21 -0.83 -4.50
C ALA A 29 7.83 -0.96 -5.19
N TRP A 30 7.74 -1.66 -6.32
CA TRP A 30 6.49 -1.90 -7.02
C TRP A 30 5.58 -2.88 -6.26
N LEU A 31 6.16 -3.99 -5.79
CA LEU A 31 5.46 -5.03 -5.04
C LEU A 31 5.00 -4.49 -3.68
N ASP A 32 5.91 -3.81 -2.97
CA ASP A 32 5.59 -3.20 -1.68
C ASP A 32 4.48 -2.16 -1.82
N ALA A 33 4.47 -1.37 -2.89
CA ALA A 33 3.38 -0.42 -3.16
C ALA A 33 2.03 -1.12 -3.36
N GLU A 34 1.99 -2.19 -4.16
CA GLU A 34 0.77 -2.98 -4.36
C GLU A 34 0.24 -3.58 -3.05
N ILE A 35 1.12 -4.18 -2.24
CA ILE A 35 0.74 -4.76 -0.95
C ILE A 35 0.16 -3.67 -0.03
N LEU A 36 0.81 -2.51 0.07
CA LEU A 36 0.36 -1.44 0.95
C LEU A 36 -0.98 -0.84 0.49
N VAL A 37 -1.19 -0.64 -0.82
CA VAL A 37 -2.46 -0.11 -1.35
C VAL A 37 -3.58 -1.13 -1.17
N ALA A 38 -3.32 -2.40 -1.49
CA ALA A 38 -4.26 -3.51 -1.31
C ALA A 38 -4.70 -3.63 0.16
N HIS A 39 -3.73 -3.61 1.09
CA HIS A 39 -3.98 -3.69 2.53
C HIS A 39 -4.82 -2.51 3.06
N VAL A 40 -4.56 -1.28 2.58
CA VAL A 40 -5.34 -0.10 2.99
C VAL A 40 -6.78 -0.17 2.49
N LEU A 41 -6.98 -0.67 1.28
CA LEU A 41 -8.30 -0.83 0.66
C LEU A 41 -9.03 -2.10 1.11
N LYS A 42 -8.34 -3.03 1.77
CA LYS A 42 -8.84 -4.38 2.11
C LYS A 42 -9.34 -5.14 0.88
N VAL A 43 -8.55 -5.11 -0.18
CA VAL A 43 -8.84 -5.80 -1.44
C VAL A 43 -7.64 -6.64 -1.86
N SER A 44 -7.84 -7.56 -2.79
CA SER A 44 -6.75 -8.31 -3.39
C SER A 44 -5.94 -7.44 -4.37
N ARG A 45 -4.72 -7.84 -4.71
CA ARG A 45 -3.85 -7.12 -5.64
C ARG A 45 -4.44 -7.10 -7.06
N GLU A 46 -5.08 -8.18 -7.48
CA GLU A 46 -5.76 -8.30 -8.77
C GLU A 46 -6.82 -7.20 -8.92
N ARG A 47 -7.58 -6.94 -7.84
CA ARG A 47 -8.62 -5.91 -7.84
C ARG A 47 -8.07 -4.52 -8.10
N LEU A 48 -6.84 -4.22 -7.68
CA LEU A 48 -6.19 -2.94 -7.96
C LEU A 48 -5.95 -2.72 -9.47
N HIS A 49 -5.64 -3.80 -10.18
CA HIS A 49 -5.40 -3.75 -11.62
C HIS A 49 -6.68 -3.80 -12.43
N SER A 50 -7.72 -4.48 -11.93
CA SER A 50 -9.04 -4.51 -12.58
C SER A 50 -9.87 -3.25 -12.37
N HIS A 51 -9.63 -2.48 -11.30
CA HIS A 51 -10.36 -1.25 -10.97
C HIS A 51 -9.40 -0.07 -10.67
N PRO A 52 -8.54 0.33 -11.61
CA PRO A 52 -7.55 1.39 -11.41
C PRO A 52 -8.18 2.76 -11.11
N GLU A 53 -9.43 2.96 -11.52
CA GLU A 53 -10.24 4.17 -11.31
C GLU A 53 -10.87 4.26 -9.91
N GLN A 54 -10.86 3.17 -9.13
CA GLN A 54 -11.36 3.17 -7.75
C GLN A 54 -10.66 4.27 -6.94
N ARG A 55 -11.43 5.06 -6.18
CA ARG A 55 -10.90 6.15 -5.37
C ARG A 55 -10.64 5.72 -3.93
N LEU A 56 -9.53 6.18 -3.38
CA LEU A 56 -9.25 6.09 -1.95
C LEU A 56 -9.87 7.30 -1.25
N THR A 57 -10.54 7.05 -0.13
CA THR A 57 -10.99 8.11 0.80
C THR A 57 -9.80 8.82 1.47
N GLU A 58 -10.00 10.04 1.99
CA GLU A 58 -8.91 10.75 2.68
C GLU A 58 -8.32 9.96 3.88
N PRO A 59 -9.11 9.29 4.75
CA PRO A 59 -8.57 8.43 5.79
C PRO A 59 -7.68 7.30 5.25
N GLN A 60 -8.08 6.67 4.14
CA GLN A 60 -7.29 5.63 3.48
C GLN A 60 -5.97 6.19 2.93
N ARG A 61 -6.01 7.34 2.24
CA ARG A 61 -4.79 8.01 1.76
C ARG A 61 -3.86 8.39 2.90
N ARG A 62 -4.39 8.91 4.02
CA ARG A 62 -3.59 9.18 5.24
C ARG A 62 -2.93 7.93 5.79
N ARG A 63 -3.66 6.82 5.87
CA ARG A 63 -3.13 5.53 6.32
C ARG A 63 -2.03 5.04 5.38
N LEU A 64 -2.26 5.10 4.07
CA LEU A 64 -1.28 4.71 3.05
C LEU A 64 0.01 5.54 3.17
N ARG A 65 -0.09 6.87 3.30
CA ARG A 65 1.09 7.74 3.49
C ARG A 65 1.91 7.34 4.72
N ARG A 66 1.26 6.99 5.84
CA ARG A 66 1.94 6.52 7.05
C ARG A 66 2.66 5.19 6.82
N LEU A 67 2.02 4.23 6.17
CA LEU A 67 2.63 2.93 5.88
C LEU A 67 3.80 3.06 4.91
N ALA A 68 3.66 3.87 3.85
CA ALA A 68 4.73 4.15 2.90
C ALA A 68 5.93 4.82 3.56
N ALA A 69 5.72 5.76 4.48
CA ALA A 69 6.79 6.39 5.25
C ALA A 69 7.53 5.38 6.15
N ARG A 70 6.80 4.52 6.88
CA ARG A 70 7.42 3.45 7.67
C ARG A 70 8.19 2.46 6.79
N ARG A 71 7.65 2.12 5.61
CA ARG A 71 8.32 1.23 4.67
C ARG A 71 9.60 1.85 4.11
N ALA A 72 9.57 3.14 3.77
CA ALA A 72 10.75 3.91 3.35
C ALA A 72 11.84 3.94 4.44
N ALA A 73 11.44 3.94 5.72
CA ALA A 73 12.34 3.74 6.87
C ALA A 73 12.79 2.27 7.07
N ARG A 74 12.62 1.42 6.05
CA ARG A 74 12.98 -0.01 6.02
C ARG A 74 12.25 -0.91 7.01
N VAL A 75 11.12 -0.48 7.57
CA VAL A 75 10.26 -1.39 8.34
C VAL A 75 9.76 -2.51 7.40
N PRO A 76 9.88 -3.80 7.77
CA PRO A 76 9.37 -4.92 6.98
C PRO A 76 7.87 -4.81 6.71
N VAL A 77 7.44 -5.11 5.48
CA VAL A 77 6.02 -5.07 5.06
C VAL A 77 5.09 -5.88 5.97
N PRO A 78 5.44 -7.11 6.43
CA PRO A 78 4.58 -7.88 7.34
C PRO A 78 4.24 -7.15 8.65
N TYR A 79 5.14 -6.31 9.17
CA TYR A 79 4.87 -5.49 10.36
C TYR A 79 4.02 -4.25 10.08
N LEU A 80 3.81 -3.92 8.81
CA LEU A 80 2.96 -2.82 8.35
C LEU A 80 1.55 -3.30 8.07
N THR A 81 1.42 -4.50 7.49
CA THR A 81 0.13 -5.13 7.17
C THR A 81 -0.42 -5.95 8.32
N GLY A 82 0.42 -6.36 9.28
CA GLY A 82 0.02 -7.31 10.34
C GLY A 82 -0.21 -8.73 9.80
N GLU A 83 0.16 -8.97 8.54
CA GLU A 83 0.00 -10.26 7.85
C GLU A 83 1.40 -10.85 7.64
N ARG A 84 1.69 -11.93 8.35
CA ARG A 84 2.85 -12.78 8.09
C ARG A 84 2.35 -14.03 7.41
N GLU A 85 2.51 -14.11 6.09
CA GLU A 85 2.52 -15.41 5.42
C GLU A 85 3.83 -16.10 5.80
N PHE A 86 3.75 -17.11 6.65
CA PHE A 86 4.84 -18.03 6.91
C PHE A 86 4.38 -19.40 6.40
N TYR A 87 4.89 -19.83 5.25
CA TYR A 87 4.64 -21.18 4.71
C TYR A 87 3.16 -21.58 4.64
N GLY A 88 2.28 -20.72 4.11
CA GLY A 88 0.85 -21.02 3.98
C GLY A 88 0.03 -20.94 5.28
N HIS A 89 0.66 -20.51 6.38
CA HIS A 89 -0.03 -20.25 7.65
C HIS A 89 0.01 -18.76 8.00
N MET A 90 -1.16 -18.23 8.36
CA MET A 90 -1.35 -16.85 8.81
C MET A 90 -0.82 -16.74 10.25
N LEU A 91 0.34 -16.10 10.44
CA LEU A 91 0.88 -15.84 11.78
C LEU A 91 0.63 -14.38 12.16
N MET A 92 -0.01 -14.13 13.30
CA MET A 92 -0.07 -12.78 13.86
C MET A 92 1.28 -12.44 14.49
N VAL A 93 1.86 -11.29 14.11
CA VAL A 93 3.07 -10.76 14.73
C VAL A 93 2.80 -9.43 15.41
N SER A 94 3.23 -9.33 16.65
CA SER A 94 3.27 -8.09 17.44
C SER A 94 4.73 -7.72 17.69
N PRO A 95 5.11 -6.42 17.67
CA PRO A 95 6.43 -5.99 18.10
C PRO A 95 6.62 -6.26 19.61
N ALA A 96 7.84 -6.63 20.01
CA ALA A 96 8.28 -6.68 21.41
C ALA A 96 8.75 -5.30 21.89
#